data_AF-A0A7X5DGH6-F1
#
_entry.id   AF-A0A7X5DGH6-F1
#
_cell.length_a   1.000
_cell.length_b   1.000
_cell.length_c   1.000
_cell.angle_alpha   90.00
_cell.angle_beta   90.00
_cell.angle_gamma   90.00
#
_symmetry.space_group_name_H-M   'P 1'
#
loop_
_entity.id
_entity.type
_entity.pdbx_description
1 polymer ?
#
loop_
_entity_poly.entity_id
_entity_poly.type
_entity_poly.pdbx_seq_one_letter_code
_entity_poly.pdbx_strand_id
1 'polypeptide(L)'
;VSGLPYERACVRWPLADAEQATAALAPASRQIARELEAAMDRWLPLAPSMGIACDREAWGVRCALAGEPSAAGFAARDTAAARVPAAADGVAPAAAPTFDPALRLTFDDRLSYLDCHGRTSSWQPIVAPDESILEIKSAGPYPAWLVAALSAQGIYPASFTKYGNAYQRCEGTALQRAAAVS
;
A
#
# COMPACT_ATOMS: atom_id res chain seq x y z
N VAL A 1 -25.01 5.00 13.87
CA VAL A 1 -24.32 6.23 13.38
C VAL A 1 -24.93 6.63 12.04
N SER A 2 -25.48 7.84 11.82
CA SER A 2 -26.18 8.14 10.55
C SER A 2 -25.23 8.65 9.45
N GLY A 3 -24.36 7.77 8.98
CA GLY A 3 -23.68 7.94 7.69
C GLY A 3 -24.65 7.73 6.53
N LEU A 4 -24.24 8.10 5.31
CA LEU A 4 -24.95 7.71 4.09
C LEU A 4 -24.71 6.21 3.86
N PRO A 5 -25.74 5.37 3.68
CA PRO A 5 -25.55 3.93 3.41
C PRO A 5 -24.65 3.71 2.21
N TYR A 6 -23.81 2.67 2.25
CA TYR A 6 -22.76 2.44 1.26
C TYR A 6 -23.25 2.48 -0.20
N GLU A 7 -24.39 1.85 -0.51
CA GLU A 7 -24.93 1.86 -1.88
C GLU A 7 -25.34 3.26 -2.32
N ARG A 8 -25.86 4.09 -1.42
CA ARG A 8 -26.19 5.49 -1.72
C ARG A 8 -24.93 6.34 -1.87
N ALA A 9 -23.87 6.03 -1.14
CA ALA A 9 -22.57 6.68 -1.31
C ALA A 9 -21.97 6.39 -2.69
N CYS A 10 -22.06 5.14 -3.16
CA CYS A 10 -21.60 4.76 -4.50
C CYS A 10 -22.34 5.50 -5.62
N VAL A 11 -23.65 5.76 -5.44
CA VAL A 11 -24.44 6.56 -6.41
C VAL A 11 -24.06 8.04 -6.33
N ARG A 12 -23.87 8.58 -5.12
CA ARG A 12 -23.58 10.00 -4.92
C ARG A 12 -22.17 10.39 -5.36
N TRP A 13 -21.21 9.47 -5.24
CA TRP A 13 -19.82 9.65 -5.62
C TRP A 13 -19.37 8.44 -6.46
N PRO A 14 -19.78 8.40 -7.74
CA PRO A 14 -19.46 7.28 -8.60
C PRO A 14 -17.94 7.21 -8.88
N LEU A 15 -17.42 5.99 -8.97
CA LEU A 15 -16.06 5.76 -9.42
C LEU A 15 -15.96 6.08 -10.92
N ALA A 16 -14.81 6.64 -11.32
CA ALA A 16 -14.56 7.03 -12.71
C ALA A 16 -14.47 5.81 -13.65
N ASP A 17 -14.00 4.68 -13.13
CA ASP A 17 -13.85 3.43 -13.87
C ASP A 17 -15.12 2.56 -13.72
N ALA A 18 -15.68 2.13 -14.85
CA ALA A 18 -16.96 1.41 -14.88
C ALA A 18 -16.86 -0.02 -14.34
N GLU A 19 -15.72 -0.68 -14.52
CA GLU A 19 -15.46 -2.01 -13.98
C GLU A 19 -15.37 -1.95 -12.45
N GLN A 20 -14.62 -0.99 -11.91
CA GLN A 20 -14.55 -0.73 -10.48
C GLN A 20 -15.89 -0.32 -9.90
N ALA A 21 -16.68 0.50 -10.60
CA ALA A 21 -18.02 0.88 -10.17
C ALA A 21 -18.96 -0.34 -10.06
N THR A 22 -18.85 -1.28 -11.00
CA THR A 22 -19.60 -2.55 -10.98
C THR A 22 -19.12 -3.44 -9.83
N ALA A 23 -17.80 -3.57 -9.63
CA ALA A 23 -17.22 -4.35 -8.54
C ALA A 23 -17.56 -3.79 -7.15
N ALA A 24 -17.63 -2.46 -7.00
CA ALA A 24 -18.04 -1.81 -5.76
C ALA A 24 -19.48 -2.20 -5.35
N LEU A 25 -20.34 -2.48 -6.34
CA LEU A 25 -21.71 -2.91 -6.12
C LEU A 25 -21.91 -4.43 -6.24
N ALA A 26 -20.83 -5.23 -6.31
CA ALA A 26 -20.94 -6.69 -6.28
C ALA A 26 -21.51 -7.20 -4.94
N PRO A 27 -22.15 -8.39 -4.90
CA PRO A 27 -22.70 -8.95 -3.66
C PRO A 27 -21.69 -9.01 -2.50
N ALA A 28 -20.45 -9.39 -2.77
CA ALA A 28 -19.38 -9.45 -1.76
C ALA A 28 -19.06 -8.07 -1.15
N SER A 29 -18.93 -7.03 -1.98
CA SER A 29 -18.68 -5.67 -1.54
C SER A 29 -19.80 -5.13 -0.66
N ARG A 30 -21.06 -5.40 -1.03
CA ARG A 30 -22.23 -5.04 -0.22
C ARG A 30 -22.29 -5.79 1.11
N GLN A 31 -21.91 -7.06 1.12
CA GLN A 31 -21.83 -7.84 2.35
C GLN A 31 -20.79 -7.22 3.30
N ILE A 32 -19.59 -6.92 2.81
CA ILE A 32 -18.53 -6.26 3.59
C ILE A 32 -19.04 -4.94 4.17
N ALA A 33 -19.71 -4.10 3.36
CA ALA A 33 -20.26 -2.83 3.83
C ALA A 33 -21.25 -3.02 5.00
N ARG A 34 -22.16 -3.99 4.91
CA ARG A 34 -23.12 -4.29 5.97
C ARG A 34 -22.45 -4.81 7.24
N GLU A 35 -21.40 -5.62 7.10
CA GLU A 35 -20.63 -6.11 8.24
C GLU A 35 -19.88 -4.96 8.95
N LEU A 36 -19.33 -4.00 8.20
CA LEU A 36 -18.72 -2.80 8.75
C LEU A 36 -19.76 -1.92 9.46
N GLU A 37 -20.92 -1.68 8.86
CA GLU A 37 -22.03 -0.93 9.49
C GLU A 37 -22.50 -1.61 10.78
N ALA A 38 -22.69 -2.94 10.75
CA ALA A 38 -23.08 -3.70 11.94
C ALA A 38 -22.00 -3.66 13.03
N ALA A 39 -20.71 -3.72 12.66
CA ALA A 39 -19.61 -3.60 13.60
C ALA A 39 -19.54 -2.20 14.23
N MET A 40 -19.75 -1.14 13.42
CA MET A 40 -19.84 0.23 13.88
C MET A 40 -20.99 0.40 14.88
N ASP A 41 -22.20 -0.03 14.52
CA ASP A 41 -23.37 0.13 15.40
C ASP A 41 -23.27 -0.71 16.69
N ARG A 42 -22.63 -1.89 16.63
CA ARG A 42 -22.51 -2.79 17.78
C ARG A 42 -21.48 -2.32 18.79
N TRP A 43 -20.34 -1.82 18.35
CA TRP A 43 -19.17 -1.73 19.23
C TRP A 43 -18.73 -0.32 19.60
N LEU A 44 -18.97 0.74 18.81
CA LEU A 44 -18.45 2.07 19.11
C LEU A 44 -19.17 3.19 18.33
N PRO A 45 -19.22 4.44 18.85
CA PRO A 45 -19.18 5.59 17.96
C PRO A 45 -17.78 5.70 17.33
N LEU A 46 -17.50 4.90 16.30
CA LEU A 46 -16.25 5.00 15.55
C LEU A 46 -16.15 6.39 14.88
N ALA A 47 -15.05 7.08 15.13
CA ALA A 47 -14.69 8.33 14.48
C ALA A 47 -13.25 8.24 13.96
N PRO A 48 -12.88 9.02 12.94
CA PRO A 48 -11.49 9.09 12.49
C PRO A 48 -10.57 9.51 13.63
N SER A 49 -9.58 8.68 13.96
CA SER A 49 -8.58 8.94 15.01
C SER A 49 -7.28 9.48 14.42
N MET A 50 -6.82 8.90 13.31
CA MET A 50 -5.58 9.25 12.64
C MET A 50 -5.79 9.29 11.12
N GLY A 51 -5.28 10.33 10.47
CA GLY A 51 -4.99 10.33 9.04
C GLY A 51 -3.58 9.78 8.80
N ILE A 52 -3.39 8.96 7.77
CA ILE A 52 -2.08 8.47 7.34
C ILE A 52 -1.89 8.84 5.87
N ALA A 53 -0.73 9.40 5.53
CA ALA A 53 -0.37 9.74 4.16
C ALA A 53 1.06 9.30 3.83
N CYS A 54 1.29 8.88 2.60
CA CYS A 54 2.62 8.57 2.06
C CYS A 54 2.60 8.68 0.53
N ASP A 55 3.77 8.85 -0.06
CA ASP A 55 3.97 8.64 -1.49
C ASP A 55 4.38 7.20 -1.71
N ARG A 56 3.63 6.49 -2.55
CA ARG A 56 3.85 5.07 -2.76
C ARG A 56 4.39 4.79 -4.15
N GLU A 57 5.56 4.17 -4.20
CA GLU A 57 6.06 3.50 -5.40
C GLU A 57 5.80 2.00 -5.29
N ALA A 58 5.12 1.41 -6.28
CA ALA A 58 4.71 0.01 -6.27
C ALA A 58 5.28 -0.75 -7.47
N TRP A 59 6.02 -1.82 -7.17
CA TRP A 59 6.71 -2.66 -8.13
C TRP A 59 6.05 -4.04 -8.13
N GLY A 60 5.81 -4.58 -9.32
CA GLY A 60 5.26 -5.91 -9.51
C GLY A 60 5.88 -6.57 -10.73
N VAL A 61 5.99 -7.89 -10.70
CA VAL A 61 6.50 -8.66 -11.83
C VAL A 61 5.53 -8.52 -12.99
N ARG A 62 6.02 -8.01 -14.11
CA ARG A 62 5.29 -8.11 -15.38
C ARG A 62 5.49 -9.52 -15.91
N CYS A 63 4.49 -10.37 -15.74
CA CYS A 63 4.47 -11.63 -16.46
C CYS A 63 4.23 -11.29 -17.95
N ALA A 64 5.27 -11.38 -18.77
CA ALA A 64 5.11 -11.33 -20.21
C ALA A 64 4.39 -12.62 -20.62
N LEU A 65 3.06 -12.59 -20.66
CA LEU A 65 2.30 -13.61 -21.35
C LEU A 65 2.80 -13.61 -22.79
N ALA A 66 3.29 -14.75 -23.26
CA ALA A 66 3.61 -14.94 -24.66
C ALA A 66 2.31 -14.72 -25.47
N GLY A 67 2.14 -13.54 -26.05
CA GLY A 67 1.15 -13.30 -27.11
C GLY A 67 0.17 -12.12 -27.01
N GLU A 68 0.14 -11.32 -25.94
CA GLU A 68 -0.84 -10.21 -25.88
C GLU A 68 -0.24 -8.86 -26.35
N PRO A 69 -0.84 -8.17 -27.33
CA PRO A 69 -0.40 -6.85 -27.75
C PRO A 69 -0.64 -5.84 -26.62
N SER A 70 0.43 -5.13 -26.28
CA SER A 70 0.48 -4.05 -25.29
C SER A 70 -0.69 -3.07 -25.44
N ALA A 71 -1.66 -3.12 -24.52
CA ALA A 71 -2.63 -2.05 -24.35
C ALA A 71 -1.89 -0.78 -23.90
N ALA A 72 -1.82 0.20 -24.80
CA ALA A 72 -1.26 1.52 -24.54
C ALA A 72 -2.01 2.19 -23.39
N GLY A 73 -1.30 2.75 -22.40
CA GLY A 73 -1.97 3.56 -21.38
C GLY A 73 -1.20 3.95 -20.12
N PHE A 74 -0.01 3.42 -19.84
CA PHE A 74 0.84 3.94 -18.78
C PHE A 74 2.27 4.07 -19.31
N ALA A 75 2.74 5.31 -19.47
CA ALA A 75 4.12 5.59 -19.79
C ALA A 75 4.99 5.13 -18.61
N ALA A 76 5.43 3.87 -18.67
CA ALA A 76 6.53 3.40 -17.87
C ALA A 76 7.69 4.37 -18.11
N ARG A 77 8.19 5.01 -17.06
CA ARG A 77 9.48 5.67 -17.15
C ARG A 77 10.48 4.59 -17.56
N ASP A 78 11.08 4.79 -18.71
CA ASP A 78 12.07 3.90 -19.31
C ASP A 78 13.36 4.03 -18.48
N THR A 79 13.38 3.45 -17.28
CA THR A 79 14.62 3.26 -16.53
C THR A 79 15.35 2.12 -17.21
N ALA A 80 16.25 2.49 -18.14
CA ALA A 80 17.24 1.67 -18.81
C ALA A 80 17.18 0.20 -18.37
N ALA A 81 16.21 -0.54 -18.94
CA ALA A 81 16.11 -1.96 -18.73
C ALA A 81 17.42 -2.54 -19.23
N ALA A 82 18.20 -3.12 -18.31
CA ALA A 82 19.30 -4.00 -18.65
C ALA A 82 18.71 -5.07 -19.58
N ARG A 83 18.91 -4.85 -20.88
CA ARG A 83 18.44 -5.73 -21.94
C ARG A 83 19.17 -7.04 -21.71
N VAL A 84 18.47 -8.04 -21.20
CA VAL A 84 18.99 -9.41 -21.18
C VAL A 84 19.33 -9.73 -22.63
N PRO A 85 20.61 -10.02 -22.97
CA PRO A 85 20.97 -10.30 -24.35
C PRO A 85 20.18 -11.51 -24.82
N ALA A 86 19.60 -11.41 -26.01
CA ALA A 86 18.89 -12.52 -26.65
C ALA A 86 19.85 -13.72 -26.71
N ALA A 87 19.44 -14.83 -26.09
CA ALA A 87 20.18 -16.07 -26.16
C ALA A 87 20.32 -16.47 -27.64
N ALA A 88 21.56 -16.69 -28.07
CA ALA A 88 21.86 -17.24 -29.38
C ALA A 88 21.17 -18.61 -29.56
N ASP A 89 20.76 -18.88 -30.78
CA ASP A 89 19.95 -20.02 -31.20
C ASP A 89 20.46 -21.36 -30.62
N GLY A 90 19.58 -22.08 -29.93
CA GLY A 90 19.79 -23.48 -29.54
C GLY A 90 19.71 -23.83 -28.05
N VAL A 91 19.37 -22.90 -27.16
CA VAL A 91 19.15 -23.20 -25.73
C VAL A 91 17.66 -23.46 -25.49
N ALA A 92 17.35 -24.60 -24.85
CA ALA A 92 16.00 -24.94 -24.37
C ALA A 92 15.37 -23.73 -23.64
N PRO A 93 14.05 -23.49 -23.74
CA PRO A 93 13.43 -22.31 -23.16
C PRO A 93 13.86 -22.19 -21.70
N ALA A 94 14.50 -21.06 -21.37
CA ALA A 94 14.99 -20.78 -20.04
C ALA A 94 13.86 -21.07 -19.05
N ALA A 95 14.16 -21.90 -18.04
CA ALA A 95 13.19 -22.34 -17.05
C ALA A 95 12.35 -21.14 -16.59
N ALA A 96 11.02 -21.33 -16.52
CA ALA A 96 10.08 -20.34 -16.01
C ALA A 96 10.66 -19.72 -14.72
N PRO A 97 10.46 -18.41 -14.48
CA PRO A 97 11.05 -17.73 -13.34
C PRO A 97 10.83 -18.56 -12.09
N THR A 98 11.91 -18.97 -11.44
CA THR A 98 11.91 -19.84 -10.26
C THR A 98 11.43 -19.11 -9.00
N PHE A 99 10.81 -17.94 -9.16
CA PHE A 99 10.34 -17.09 -8.08
C PHE A 99 8.87 -16.73 -8.28
N ASP A 100 8.24 -16.37 -7.18
CA ASP A 100 6.82 -16.07 -7.10
C ASP A 100 6.41 -14.97 -8.10
N PRO A 101 5.54 -15.27 -9.09
CA PRO A 101 5.06 -14.28 -10.05
C PRO A 101 4.16 -13.22 -9.40
N ALA A 102 3.65 -13.48 -8.18
CA ALA A 102 2.88 -12.52 -7.39
C ALA A 102 3.77 -11.65 -6.47
N LEU A 103 5.10 -11.73 -6.58
CA LEU A 103 6.03 -10.87 -5.83
C LEU A 103 5.70 -9.38 -6.08
N ARG A 104 5.49 -8.65 -4.98
CA ARG A 104 5.24 -7.20 -4.98
C ARG A 104 6.15 -6.51 -3.97
N LEU A 105 6.70 -5.38 -4.37
CA LEU A 105 7.49 -4.51 -3.51
C LEU A 105 6.81 -3.14 -3.49
N THR A 106 6.70 -2.52 -2.32
CA THR A 106 6.22 -1.14 -2.22
C THR A 106 7.14 -0.33 -1.34
N PHE A 107 7.48 0.87 -1.80
CA PHE A 107 8.19 1.87 -1.04
C PHE A 107 7.20 2.97 -0.65
N ASP A 108 7.10 3.24 0.65
CA ASP A 108 6.31 4.35 1.17
C ASP A 108 7.27 5.44 1.68
N ASP A 109 7.35 6.52 0.92
CA ASP A 109 8.15 7.71 1.22
C ASP A 109 7.31 8.78 1.93
N ARG A 110 8.00 9.70 2.61
CA ARG A 110 7.38 10.87 3.27
C ARG A 110 6.18 10.47 4.15
N LEU A 111 6.28 9.30 4.79
CA LEU A 111 5.21 8.73 5.59
C LEU A 111 4.90 9.65 6.77
N SER A 112 3.66 10.10 6.85
CA SER A 112 3.19 11.08 7.82
C SER A 112 1.82 10.72 8.40
N TYR A 113 1.51 11.30 9.55
CA TYR A 113 0.23 11.16 10.22
C TYR A 113 -0.39 12.51 10.57
N LEU A 114 -1.71 12.52 10.74
CA LEU A 114 -2.49 13.64 11.25
C LEU A 114 -3.34 13.15 12.42
N ASP A 115 -3.22 13.79 13.58
CA ASP A 115 -4.11 13.53 14.73
C ASP A 115 -5.49 14.15 14.47
N CYS A 116 -6.50 13.31 14.26
CA CYS A 116 -7.87 13.75 13.97
C CYS A 116 -8.66 14.16 15.22
N HIS A 117 -8.14 13.91 16.43
CA HIS A 117 -8.75 14.38 17.67
C HIS A 117 -8.42 15.86 17.94
N GLY A 118 -7.27 16.33 17.48
CA GLY A 118 -6.84 17.72 17.62
C GLY A 118 -7.50 18.65 16.58
N ARG A 119 -8.15 19.72 17.04
CA ARG A 119 -8.84 20.70 16.17
C ARG A 119 -7.89 21.56 15.31
N THR A 120 -6.59 21.56 15.61
CA THR A 120 -5.55 22.36 14.96
C THR A 120 -4.32 21.53 14.57
N SER A 121 -4.50 20.21 14.42
CA SER A 121 -3.40 19.30 14.08
C SER A 121 -2.83 19.59 12.69
N SER A 122 -1.51 19.47 12.57
CA SER A 122 -0.80 19.46 11.30
C SER A 122 -0.27 18.06 11.00
N TRP A 123 0.06 17.80 9.74
CA TRP A 123 0.74 16.57 9.34
C TRP A 123 2.14 16.50 9.97
N GLN A 124 2.47 15.36 10.55
CA GLN A 124 3.74 15.09 11.22
C GLN A 124 4.40 13.85 10.61
N PRO A 125 5.72 13.85 10.40
CA PRO A 125 6.42 12.69 9.86
C PRO A 125 6.40 11.51 10.85
N ILE A 126 6.23 10.29 10.32
CA ILE A 126 6.41 9.04 11.07
C ILE A 126 7.87 8.57 10.95
N VAL A 127 8.46 8.69 9.77
CA VAL A 127 9.86 8.30 9.47
C VAL A 127 10.68 9.53 9.10
N ALA A 128 12.00 9.43 9.10
CA ALA A 128 12.85 10.53 8.65
C ALA A 128 12.61 10.85 7.15
N PRO A 129 12.85 12.09 6.67
CA PRO A 129 12.59 12.45 5.29
C PRO A 129 13.37 11.65 4.24
N ASP A 130 14.50 11.08 4.63
CA ASP A 130 15.39 10.22 3.84
C ASP A 130 15.17 8.72 4.09
N GLU A 131 14.19 8.36 4.90
CA GLU A 131 13.79 6.98 5.16
C GLU A 131 12.52 6.60 4.40
N SER A 132 12.49 5.35 3.95
CA SER A 132 11.35 4.74 3.26
C SER A 132 10.93 3.46 3.97
N ILE A 133 9.63 3.17 3.98
CA ILE A 133 9.14 1.85 4.40
C ILE A 133 9.05 0.94 3.18
N LEU A 134 9.90 -0.07 3.13
CA LEU A 134 9.83 -1.16 2.16
C LEU A 134 8.94 -2.29 2.69
N GLU A 135 7.84 -2.58 1.99
CA GLU A 135 7.01 -3.76 2.20
C GLU A 135 7.18 -4.74 1.04
N ILE A 136 7.52 -6.00 1.35
CA ILE A 136 7.71 -7.08 0.37
C ILE A 136 6.62 -8.12 0.60
N LYS A 137 5.83 -8.40 -0.44
CA LYS A 137 4.80 -9.45 -0.44
C LYS A 137 5.22 -10.56 -1.39
N SER A 138 5.36 -11.77 -0.86
CA SER A 138 5.58 -12.97 -1.67
C SER A 138 4.90 -14.17 -1.03
N ALA A 139 4.36 -15.06 -1.86
CA ALA A 139 3.85 -16.37 -1.52
C ALA A 139 4.94 -17.46 -1.52
N GLY A 140 6.15 -17.15 -2.02
CA GLY A 140 7.28 -18.07 -2.13
C GLY A 140 8.58 -17.51 -1.56
N PRO A 141 9.71 -18.23 -1.71
CA PRO A 141 11.01 -17.71 -1.33
C PRO A 141 11.38 -16.49 -2.16
N TYR A 142 12.14 -15.57 -1.56
CA TYR A 142 12.64 -14.40 -2.29
C TYR A 142 13.60 -14.83 -3.40
N PRO A 143 13.52 -14.21 -4.59
CA PRO A 143 14.49 -14.47 -5.64
C PRO A 143 15.91 -14.08 -5.19
N ALA A 144 16.92 -14.80 -5.68
CA ALA A 144 18.31 -14.61 -5.27
C ALA A 144 18.81 -13.17 -5.44
N TRP A 145 18.38 -12.47 -6.50
CA TRP A 145 18.73 -11.07 -6.72
C TRP A 145 18.19 -10.16 -5.61
N LEU A 146 17.00 -10.44 -5.09
CA LEU A 146 16.38 -9.64 -4.03
C LEU A 146 17.10 -9.88 -2.71
N VAL A 147 17.40 -11.15 -2.39
CA VAL A 147 18.20 -11.49 -1.21
C VAL A 147 19.57 -10.82 -1.25
N ALA A 148 20.25 -10.86 -2.40
CA ALA A 148 21.55 -10.22 -2.58
C ALA A 148 21.45 -8.69 -2.42
N ALA A 149 20.45 -8.05 -3.02
CA ALA A 149 20.24 -6.60 -2.91
C ALA A 149 19.95 -6.15 -1.48
N LEU A 150 19.03 -6.83 -0.78
CA LEU A 150 18.71 -6.53 0.62
C LEU A 150 19.93 -6.71 1.52
N SER A 151 20.69 -7.79 1.33
CA SER A 151 21.89 -8.08 2.12
C SER A 151 22.99 -7.04 1.89
N ALA A 152 23.21 -6.63 0.63
CA ALA A 152 24.20 -5.61 0.29
C ALA A 152 23.88 -4.24 0.90
N GLN A 153 22.59 -3.93 1.07
CA GLN A 153 22.11 -2.69 1.69
C GLN A 153 21.88 -2.82 3.20
N GLY A 154 22.14 -3.99 3.81
CA GLY A 154 21.89 -4.22 5.24
C GLY A 154 20.42 -4.10 5.64
N ILE A 155 19.50 -4.39 4.71
CA ILE A 155 18.05 -4.28 4.94
C ILE A 155 17.54 -5.62 5.51
N TYR A 156 17.04 -5.57 6.74
CA TYR A 156 16.50 -6.72 7.45
C TYR A 156 15.02 -6.53 7.81
N PRO A 157 14.24 -7.61 7.94
CA PRO A 157 12.85 -7.50 8.35
C PRO A 157 12.69 -6.83 9.71
N ALA A 158 11.76 -5.90 9.80
CA ALA A 158 11.36 -5.25 11.04
C ALA A 158 9.84 -5.23 11.16
N SER A 159 9.31 -5.37 12.37
CA SER A 159 7.89 -5.17 12.63
C SER A 159 7.58 -3.68 12.62
N PHE A 160 6.72 -3.24 11.71
CA PHE A 160 6.31 -1.85 11.61
C PHE A 160 4.83 -1.76 11.26
N THR A 161 4.06 -0.98 12.04
CA THR A 161 2.68 -0.62 11.68
C THR A 161 2.58 0.88 11.54
N LYS A 162 2.03 1.37 10.43
CA LYS A 162 1.85 2.81 10.19
C LYS A 162 0.97 3.43 11.27
N TYR A 163 -0.19 2.83 11.51
CA TYR A 163 -1.15 3.30 12.49
C TYR A 163 -0.62 3.23 13.93
N GLY A 164 0.01 2.13 14.35
CA GLY A 164 0.55 2.01 15.70
C GLY A 164 1.68 3.00 15.98
N ASN A 165 2.57 3.22 15.00
CA ASN A 165 3.62 4.23 15.10
C ASN A 165 3.07 5.66 15.17
N ALA A 166 2.02 5.97 14.40
CA ALA A 166 1.32 7.25 14.49
C ALA A 166 0.70 7.43 15.88
N TYR A 167 0.03 6.39 16.40
CA TYR A 167 -0.62 6.44 17.71
C TYR A 167 0.36 6.71 18.86
N GLN A 168 1.48 5.98 18.90
CA GLN A 168 2.54 6.19 19.89
C GLN A 168 3.12 7.61 19.83
N ARG A 169 3.26 8.19 18.64
CA ARG A 169 3.74 9.57 18.46
C ARG A 169 2.71 10.60 18.93
N CYS A 170 1.42 10.38 18.67
CA CYS A 170 0.35 11.23 19.20
C CYS A 170 0.34 11.24 20.73
N GLU A 171 0.37 10.06 21.36
CA GLU A 171 0.39 9.96 22.83
C GLU A 171 1.64 10.61 23.42
N GLY A 172 2.82 10.34 22.83
CA GLY A 172 4.07 10.97 23.25
C GLY A 172 4.04 12.50 23.15
N THR A 173 3.47 13.04 22.07
CA THR A 173 3.30 14.50 21.88
C THR A 173 2.32 15.10 22.90
N ALA A 174 1.22 14.40 23.19
CA ALA A 174 0.23 14.84 24.18
C ALA A 174 0.82 14.91 25.58
N LEU A 175 1.61 13.89 25.98
CA LEU A 175 2.31 13.85 27.28
C LEU A 175 3.34 14.98 27.41
N GLN A 176 4.12 15.24 26.35
CA GLN A 176 5.10 16.33 26.35
C GLN A 176 4.44 17.72 26.47
N ARG A 177 3.31 17.95 25.79
CA ARG A 177 2.54 19.20 25.90
C ARG A 177 1.97 19.41 27.30
N ALA A 178 1.47 18.35 27.94
CA ALA A 178 0.95 18.45 29.31
C ALA A 178 2.05 18.83 30.31
N ALA A 179 3.26 18.30 30.15
CA ALA A 179 4.41 18.63 30.99
C ALA A 179 4.93 20.06 30.78
N ALA A 180 4.82 20.64 29.58
CA ALA A 180 5.28 21.99 29.28
C ALA A 180 4.35 23.11 29.78
N VAL A 181 3.14 22.77 30.27
CA VAL A 181 2.13 23.71 30.78
C VAL A 181 2.00 23.65 32.31
N SER A 182 2.77 22.78 32.98
CA SER A 182 2.87 22.68 34.45
C SER A 182 4.14 23.36 34.97
#